data_AF-A0A8H5FD35-F1
#
_entry.id   AF-A0A8H5FD35-F1
#
_cell.length_a   1.000
_cell.length_b   1.000
_cell.length_c   1.000
_cell.angle_alpha   90.00
_cell.angle_beta   90.00
_cell.angle_gamma   90.00
#
_symmetry.space_group_name_H-M   'P 1'
#
loop_
_entity.id
_entity.type
_entity.pdbx_description
1 polymer ?
#
loop_
_entity_poly.entity_id
_entity_poly.type
_entity_poly.pdbx_seq_one_letter_code
_entity_poly.pdbx_strand_id
1 'polypeptide(L)'
;MADQETNLVEIDRANGPKVESSYLVGLKDDVDMSAFMRRFGEACPPGPGTEVTNNWLYIKGFCGTFGDETLHFLQSCPEVDTISENAIGSVGSF
;
A
#
# COMPACT_ATOMS: atom_id res chain seq x y z
N MET A 1 -31.46 -2.05 6.57
CA MET A 1 -30.81 -1.96 5.25
C MET A 1 -29.38 -2.37 5.49
N ALA A 2 -28.92 -3.41 4.79
CA ALA A 2 -27.75 -4.20 5.16
C ALA A 2 -26.48 -3.34 5.36
N ASP A 3 -25.84 -3.51 6.51
CA ASP A 3 -24.45 -3.17 6.76
C ASP A 3 -23.61 -3.81 5.64
N GLN A 4 -23.18 -2.99 4.68
CA GLN A 4 -22.13 -3.39 3.76
C GLN A 4 -20.85 -3.39 4.60
N GLU A 5 -20.52 -4.55 5.15
CA GLU A 5 -19.19 -4.82 5.70
C GLU A 5 -18.21 -4.69 4.54
N THR A 6 -17.76 -3.46 4.30
CA THR A 6 -16.65 -3.18 3.41
C THR A 6 -15.46 -3.90 4.02
N ASN A 7 -15.11 -5.05 3.44
CA ASN A 7 -13.96 -5.86 3.82
C ASN A 7 -12.69 -5.12 3.36
N LEU A 8 -12.48 -3.93 3.94
CA LEU A 8 -11.36 -3.06 3.68
C LEU A 8 -10.13 -3.73 4.27
N VAL A 9 -9.04 -3.75 3.50
CA VAL A 9 -7.76 -4.23 4.01
C VAL A 9 -7.36 -3.37 5.20
N GLU A 10 -7.19 -4.01 6.37
CA GLU A 10 -6.71 -3.30 7.56
C GLU A 10 -5.25 -2.89 7.36
N ILE A 11 -4.92 -1.67 7.77
CA ILE A 11 -3.53 -1.19 7.73
C ILE A 11 -2.83 -1.75 8.97
N ASP A 12 -1.89 -2.68 8.76
CA ASP A 12 -1.01 -3.16 9.83
C ASP A 12 -0.10 -2.02 10.29
N ARG A 13 -0.25 -1.66 11.57
CA ARG A 13 0.43 -0.51 12.12
C ARG A 13 1.78 -0.88 12.70
N ALA A 14 2.82 -0.19 12.24
CA ALA A 14 4.18 -0.37 12.72
C ALA A 14 4.28 -0.05 14.23
N ASN A 15 4.82 -0.99 15.00
CA ASN A 15 5.19 -0.78 16.40
C ASN A 15 6.59 -0.14 16.47
N GLY A 16 6.67 1.19 16.39
CA GLY A 16 7.95 1.91 16.47
C GLY A 16 7.94 3.28 15.78
N PRO A 17 9.11 3.94 15.67
CA PRO A 17 9.24 5.14 14.84
C PRO A 17 8.89 4.79 13.39
N LYS A 18 7.93 5.53 12.83
CA LYS A 18 7.44 5.32 11.46
C LYS A 18 8.11 6.30 10.53
N VAL A 19 8.31 5.91 9.28
CA VAL A 19 8.52 6.91 8.23
C VAL A 19 7.13 7.50 7.94
N GLU A 20 6.96 8.79 8.18
CA GLU A 20 5.67 9.45 7.95
C GLU A 20 5.16 9.19 6.54
N SER A 21 3.88 8.84 6.46
CA SER A 21 3.16 8.55 5.22
C SER A 21 3.74 7.41 4.39
N SER A 22 4.67 6.59 4.90
CA SER A 22 5.26 5.50 4.13
C SER A 22 4.60 4.15 4.44
N TYR A 23 4.27 3.39 3.39
CA TYR A 23 3.58 2.11 3.50
C TYR A 23 4.14 1.07 2.54
N LEU A 24 3.99 -0.20 2.90
CA LEU A 24 4.16 -1.37 2.05
C LEU A 24 2.77 -1.90 1.68
N VAL A 25 2.58 -2.19 0.40
CA VAL A 25 1.35 -2.76 -0.14
C VAL A 25 1.70 -4.08 -0.79
N GLY A 26 1.07 -5.16 -0.34
CA GLY A 26 1.12 -6.47 -0.96
C GLY A 26 -0.15 -6.71 -1.77
N LEU A 27 -0.01 -7.20 -2.99
CA LEU A 27 -1.10 -7.65 -3.84
C LEU A 27 -1.25 -9.17 -3.74
N LYS A 28 -2.43 -9.67 -4.10
CA LYS A 28 -2.69 -11.11 -4.20
C LYS A 28 -1.83 -11.75 -5.30
N ASP A 29 -1.52 -13.04 -5.14
CA ASP A 29 -0.59 -13.76 -6.02
C ASP A 29 -1.09 -13.84 -7.48
N ASP A 30 -2.41 -13.89 -7.68
CA ASP A 30 -3.05 -13.96 -9.00
C ASP A 30 -3.10 -12.60 -9.74
N VAL A 31 -2.68 -11.51 -9.10
CA VAL A 31 -2.77 -10.16 -9.65
C VAL A 31 -1.64 -9.89 -10.66
N ASP A 32 -2.04 -9.37 -11.84
CA ASP A 32 -1.11 -8.78 -12.78
C ASP A 32 -0.64 -7.41 -12.25
N MET A 33 0.54 -7.40 -11.63
CA MET A 33 1.11 -6.21 -11.02
C MET A 33 1.32 -5.06 -12.02
N SER A 34 1.66 -5.35 -13.27
CA SER A 34 1.87 -4.32 -14.30
C SER A 34 0.56 -3.61 -14.64
N ALA A 35 -0.52 -4.38 -14.82
CA ALA A 35 -1.86 -3.85 -15.06
C ALA A 35 -2.37 -3.09 -13.84
N PHE A 36 -2.15 -3.61 -12.63
CA PHE A 36 -2.51 -2.94 -11.39
C PHE A 36 -1.79 -1.59 -11.26
N MET A 37 -0.46 -1.56 -11.41
CA MET A 37 0.33 -0.32 -11.30
C MET A 37 -0.07 0.73 -12.35
N ARG A 38 -0.48 0.30 -13.55
CA ARG A 38 -1.03 1.21 -14.55
C ARG A 38 -2.34 1.84 -14.07
N ARG A 39 -3.30 1.03 -13.60
CA ARG A 39 -4.59 1.52 -13.07
C ARG A 39 -4.39 2.39 -11.83
N PHE A 40 -3.46 2.01 -10.96
CA PHE A 40 -3.08 2.79 -9.78
C PHE A 40 -2.54 4.16 -10.18
N GLY A 41 -1.64 4.23 -11.18
CA GLY A 41 -1.14 5.52 -11.68
C GLY A 41 -2.21 6.39 -12.37
N GLU A 42 -3.24 5.78 -12.95
CA GLU A 42 -4.39 6.50 -13.52
C GLU A 42 -5.35 7.03 -12.44
N ALA A 43 -5.58 6.25 -11.37
CA ALA A 43 -6.50 6.60 -10.29
C ALA A 43 -5.87 7.53 -9.24
N CYS A 44 -4.60 7.28 -8.91
CA CYS A 44 -3.79 8.01 -7.95
C CYS A 44 -2.54 8.54 -8.67
N PRO A 45 -2.66 9.62 -9.47
CA PRO A 45 -1.52 10.17 -10.17
C PRO A 45 -0.42 10.63 -9.20
N PRO A 46 0.86 10.53 -9.59
CA PRO A 46 1.98 10.94 -8.74
C PRO A 46 1.86 12.42 -8.39
N GLY A 47 2.01 12.74 -7.11
CA GLY A 47 1.77 14.08 -6.58
C GLY A 47 2.00 14.16 -5.07
N PRO A 48 1.75 15.31 -4.44
CA PRO A 48 1.87 15.45 -3.00
C PRO A 48 0.91 14.47 -2.31
N GLY A 49 1.45 13.44 -1.67
CA GLY A 49 0.68 12.37 -1.03
C GLY A 49 0.58 11.06 -1.82
N THR A 50 1.19 10.95 -3.00
CA THR A 50 1.30 9.67 -3.73
C THR A 50 2.64 9.59 -4.44
N GLU A 51 3.55 8.82 -3.87
CA GLU A 51 4.85 8.53 -4.48
C GLU A 51 5.18 7.06 -4.26
N VAL A 52 5.47 6.32 -5.33
CA VAL A 52 5.96 4.94 -5.22
C VAL A 52 7.49 5.00 -5.20
N THR A 53 8.08 4.58 -4.08
CA THR A 53 9.53 4.59 -3.89
C THR A 53 10.19 3.30 -4.38
N ASN A 54 9.52 2.16 -4.22
CA ASN A 54 10.03 0.88 -4.70
C ASN A 54 8.90 -0.06 -5.13
N ASN A 55 9.20 -0.98 -6.04
CA ASN A 55 8.28 -2.04 -6.44
C ASN A 55 9.03 -3.36 -6.62
N TRP A 56 8.33 -4.45 -6.32
CA TRP A 56 8.89 -5.79 -6.37
C TRP A 56 7.93 -6.73 -7.10
N LEU A 57 8.24 -6.98 -8.37
CA LEU A 57 7.45 -7.86 -9.25
C LEU A 57 7.35 -9.30 -8.73
N TYR A 58 8.38 -9.77 -8.01
CA TYR A 58 8.44 -11.15 -7.50
C TYR A 58 7.50 -11.40 -6.32
N ILE A 59 7.41 -10.45 -5.38
CA ILE A 59 6.54 -10.55 -4.20
C ILE A 59 5.21 -9.81 -4.40
N LYS A 60 4.92 -9.36 -5.62
CA LYS A 60 3.70 -8.61 -5.97
C LYS A 60 3.43 -7.44 -5.02
N GLY A 61 4.48 -6.71 -4.66
CA GLY A 61 4.39 -5.67 -3.65
C GLY A 61 5.07 -4.38 -4.08
N PHE A 62 4.65 -3.26 -3.51
CA PHE A 62 5.28 -1.97 -3.71
C PHE A 62 5.26 -1.17 -2.41
N CYS A 63 6.16 -0.19 -2.30
CA CYS A 63 6.17 0.72 -1.17
C CYS A 63 6.31 2.15 -1.65
N GLY A 64 5.86 3.07 -0.80
CA GLY A 64 5.81 4.46 -1.17
C GLY A 64 5.20 5.33 -0.08
N THR A 65 5.09 6.61 -0.40
CA THR A 65 4.41 7.60 0.40
C THR A 65 2.95 7.71 -0.07
N PHE A 66 1.99 7.38 0.80
CA PHE A 66 0.55 7.39 0.48
C PHE A 66 -0.22 8.22 1.51
N GLY A 67 -0.95 9.22 1.05
CA GLY A 67 -1.90 10.00 1.84
C GLY A 67 -3.24 9.30 1.97
N ASP A 68 -4.16 9.89 2.73
CA ASP A 68 -5.45 9.29 3.08
C ASP A 68 -6.28 8.86 1.87
N GLU A 69 -6.32 9.67 0.81
CA GLU A 69 -7.08 9.34 -0.42
C GLU A 69 -6.52 8.09 -1.12
N THR A 70 -5.20 7.98 -1.18
CA THR A 70 -4.49 6.85 -1.79
C THR A 70 -4.66 5.59 -0.95
N LEU A 71 -4.59 5.71 0.37
CA LEU A 71 -4.85 4.60 1.29
C LEU A 71 -6.29 4.12 1.16
N HIS A 72 -7.26 5.03 1.13
CA HIS A 72 -8.66 4.65 0.98
C HIS A 72 -8.92 3.94 -0.35
N PHE A 73 -8.27 4.38 -1.45
CA PHE A 73 -8.31 3.66 -2.72
C PHE A 73 -7.74 2.24 -2.58
N LEU A 74 -6.53 2.10 -2.02
CA LEU A 74 -5.87 0.80 -1.84
C LEU A 74 -6.66 -0.16 -0.94
N GLN A 75 -7.25 0.34 0.14
CA GLN A 75 -8.10 -0.46 1.02
C GLN A 75 -9.37 -0.97 0.33
N SER A 76 -9.88 -0.23 -0.66
CA SER A 76 -11.05 -0.60 -1.45
C SER A 76 -10.72 -1.53 -2.63
N CYS A 77 -9.44 -1.73 -2.96
CA CYS A 77 -9.02 -2.55 -4.08
C CYS A 77 -9.08 -4.05 -3.72
N PRO A 78 -9.88 -4.87 -4.41
CA PRO A 78 -9.94 -6.31 -4.17
C PRO A 78 -8.64 -7.04 -4.52
N GLU A 79 -7.77 -6.43 -5.32
CA GLU A 79 -6.43 -6.94 -5.66
C GLU A 79 -5.42 -6.81 -4.51
N VAL A 80 -5.66 -5.91 -3.57
CA VAL A 80 -4.77 -5.67 -2.43
C VAL A 80 -5.00 -6.76 -1.38
N ASP A 81 -3.91 -7.35 -0.90
CA ASP A 81 -3.89 -8.38 0.13
C ASP A 81 -3.52 -7.77 1.49
N THR A 82 -2.50 -6.92 1.51
CA THR A 82 -1.97 -6.31 2.74
C THR A 82 -1.57 -4.86 2.52
N ILE A 83 -1.75 -4.04 3.57
CA ILE A 83 -1.19 -2.70 3.67
C ILE A 83 -0.53 -2.60 5.04
N SER A 84 0.73 -2.19 5.10
CA SER A 84 1.48 -2.07 6.34
C SER A 84 2.22 -0.74 6.39
N GLU A 85 2.24 -0.08 7.55
CA GLU A 85 3.08 1.10 7.73
C GLU A 85 4.57 0.71 7.69
N ASN A 86 5.36 1.53 7.02
CA ASN A 86 6.81 1.35 6.96
C ASN A 86 7.43 1.80 8.30
N ALA A 87 7.78 0.84 9.14
CA ALA A 87 8.56 1.11 10.34
C ALA A 87 9.99 1.49 9.97
N ILE A 88 10.54 2.54 10.59
CA ILE A 88 11.99 2.68 10.67
C ILE A 88 12.47 1.57 11.58
N GLY A 89 12.86 0.45 10.99
CA GLY A 89 13.73 -0.49 11.67
C GLY A 89 14.96 0.30 12.09
N SER A 90 15.17 0.47 13.39
CA SER A 90 16.48 0.86 13.88
C SER A 90 17.44 -0.16 13.28
N VAL A 91 18.29 0.26 12.34
CA VAL A 91 19.42 -0.52 11.88
C VAL A 91 20.33 -0.65 13.10
N GLY A 92 20.02 -1.62 13.95
CA GLY A 92 20.99 -2.24 14.82
C GLY A 92 21.89 -3.03 13.89
N SER A 93 23.10 -2.51 13.73
CA SER A 93 24.25 -3.06 13.03
C SER A 93 24.19 -4.58 12.85
N PHE A 94 24.29 -5.04 11.61
CA PHE A 94 24.76 -6.39 11.30
C PHE A 94 26.24 -6.52 11.70
#